data_AF-A0A2P8DJY8-F1
#
_entry.id   AF-A0A2P8DJY8-F1
#
_cell.length_a   1.000
_cell.length_b   1.000
_cell.length_c   1.000
_cell.angle_alpha   90.00
_cell.angle_beta   90.00
_cell.angle_gamma   90.00
#
_symmetry.space_group_name_H-M   'P 1'
#
loop_
_entity.id
_entity.type
_entity.pdbx_description
1 polymer ?
#
loop_
_entity_poly.entity_id
_entity_poly.type
_entity_poly.pdbx_seq_one_letter_code
_entity_poly.pdbx_strand_id
1 'polypeptide(L)'
;MNRVTTAASVLTVSAITFALTACGNGSGSQYCDQLEGANAQFSAGGAMADQAAIADAADTFQRIADSAPEEVKQDWHAFADAFTTLAGLEVDPTDPEAMSDPQVADQLQGLQADMTQTQDIETHAQEECDLDLSAGTQN
;
A
#
# COMPACT_ATOMS: atom_id res chain seq x y z
N MET A 1 36.97 -58.15 22.94
CA MET A 1 37.66 -57.62 21.75
C MET A 1 36.63 -57.26 20.68
N ASN A 2 36.49 -55.96 20.42
CA ASN A 2 36.07 -55.29 19.16
C ASN A 2 34.60 -55.43 18.70
N ARG A 3 33.87 -54.39 18.30
CA ARG A 3 34.11 -52.94 18.11
C ARG A 3 32.75 -52.23 18.09
N VAL A 4 32.67 -51.08 18.75
CA VAL A 4 31.60 -50.08 18.59
C VAL A 4 31.79 -49.39 17.24
N THR A 5 30.74 -49.20 16.45
CA THR A 5 30.74 -48.18 15.38
C THR A 5 29.37 -47.49 15.36
N THR A 6 29.31 -46.36 16.04
CA THR A 6 28.20 -45.42 16.02
C THR A 6 28.25 -44.66 14.69
N ALA A 7 27.23 -44.82 13.84
CA ALA A 7 27.05 -43.95 12.67
C ALA A 7 26.10 -42.81 13.06
N ALA A 8 26.67 -41.67 13.42
CA ALA A 8 25.96 -40.41 13.56
C ALA A 8 25.82 -39.77 12.17
N SER A 9 24.63 -39.82 11.59
CA SER A 9 24.32 -39.10 10.37
C SER A 9 24.11 -37.63 10.70
N VAL A 10 25.01 -36.79 10.21
CA VAL A 10 25.00 -35.33 10.37
C VAL A 10 23.78 -34.76 9.65
N LEU A 11 22.93 -34.05 10.40
CA LEU A 11 21.87 -33.20 9.89
C LEU A 11 22.51 -32.02 9.15
N THR A 12 22.48 -32.02 7.82
CA THR A 12 22.72 -30.81 7.03
C THR A 12 21.48 -29.93 7.11
N VAL A 13 21.40 -29.14 8.18
CA VAL A 13 20.53 -27.96 8.23
C VAL A 13 21.19 -26.91 7.34
N SER A 14 20.69 -26.77 6.11
CA SER A 14 20.93 -25.57 5.31
C SER A 14 20.19 -24.43 6.00
N ALA A 15 20.86 -23.73 6.90
CA ALA A 15 20.42 -22.42 7.36
C ALA A 15 20.57 -21.48 6.17
N ILE A 16 19.50 -21.32 5.39
CA ILE A 16 19.38 -20.16 4.50
C ILE A 16 19.23 -18.98 5.45
N THR A 17 20.34 -18.33 5.75
CA THR A 17 20.34 -16.98 6.31
C THR A 17 19.83 -16.06 5.20
N PHE A 18 18.52 -16.08 4.96
CA PHE A 18 17.86 -14.85 4.56
C PHE A 18 18.22 -13.87 5.67
N ALA A 19 19.00 -12.86 5.34
CA ALA A 19 19.08 -11.69 6.18
C ALA A 19 17.66 -11.12 6.20
N LEU A 20 16.84 -11.62 7.13
CA LEU A 20 15.69 -10.89 7.61
C LEU A 20 16.25 -9.64 8.28
N THR A 21 16.52 -8.62 7.46
CA THR A 21 16.28 -7.25 7.86
C THR A 21 14.77 -7.02 7.96
N ALA A 22 13.99 -7.94 8.52
CA ALA A 22 13.34 -7.67 9.80
C ALA A 22 14.18 -6.82 10.76
N CYS A 23 14.25 -5.51 10.50
CA CYS A 23 14.54 -4.51 11.51
C CYS A 23 13.29 -3.67 11.74
N GLY A 24 12.25 -4.30 12.29
CA GLY A 24 11.24 -3.56 13.04
C GLY A 24 11.93 -2.91 14.23
N ASN A 25 12.18 -1.59 14.15
CA ASN A 25 12.26 -0.64 15.26
C ASN A 25 12.53 0.78 14.73
N GLY A 26 11.47 1.49 14.31
CA GLY A 26 11.35 2.95 14.51
C GLY A 26 12.29 3.87 13.72
N SER A 27 12.71 3.48 12.52
CA SER A 27 13.25 4.38 11.49
C SER A 27 12.93 3.74 10.16
N GLY A 28 11.65 3.80 9.77
CA GLY A 28 11.18 3.25 8.50
C GLY A 28 11.95 3.90 7.36
N SER A 29 12.04 3.20 6.23
CA SER A 29 12.38 3.87 4.97
C SER A 29 11.46 5.10 4.80
N GLN A 30 11.91 6.13 4.07
CA GLN A 30 11.09 7.31 3.79
C GLN A 30 9.66 6.93 3.32
N TYR A 31 9.55 5.81 2.62
CA TYR A 31 8.30 5.14 2.26
C TYR A 31 7.41 4.79 3.46
N CYS A 32 7.88 4.02 4.44
CA CYS A 32 7.07 3.61 5.59
C CYS A 32 6.65 4.81 6.46
N ASP A 33 7.53 5.80 6.66
CA ASP A 33 7.20 7.02 7.41
C ASP A 33 6.09 7.83 6.70
N GLN A 34 6.16 7.94 5.37
CA GLN A 34 5.12 8.59 4.57
C GLN A 34 3.82 7.80 4.58
N LEU A 35 3.91 6.47 4.53
CA LEU A 35 2.75 5.58 4.55
C LEU A 35 2.01 5.63 5.90
N GLU A 36 2.73 5.65 7.02
CA GLU A 36 2.15 5.82 8.35
C GLU A 36 1.42 7.16 8.48
N GLY A 37 2.06 8.25 8.01
CA GLY A 37 1.47 9.58 8.00
C GLY A 37 0.22 9.67 7.14
N ALA A 38 0.25 9.09 5.95
CA ALA A 38 -0.89 9.01 5.04
C ALA A 38 -2.03 8.17 5.65
N ASN A 39 -1.73 7.00 6.21
CA ASN A 39 -2.73 6.15 6.85
C ASN A 39 -3.43 6.89 8.01
N ALA A 40 -2.69 7.63 8.83
CA ALA A 40 -3.27 8.44 9.89
C ALA A 40 -4.15 9.59 9.37
N GLN A 41 -3.72 10.26 8.29
CA GLN A 41 -4.48 11.34 7.64
C GLN A 41 -5.80 10.82 7.03
N PHE A 42 -5.76 9.68 6.34
CA PHE A 42 -6.90 9.16 5.61
C PHE A 42 -7.86 8.35 6.49
N SER A 43 -7.36 7.67 7.53
CA SER A 43 -8.21 7.03 8.55
C SER A 43 -9.07 8.04 9.32
N ALA A 44 -8.70 9.33 9.32
CA ALA A 44 -9.54 10.41 9.84
C ALA A 44 -10.67 10.85 8.89
N GLY A 45 -10.86 10.17 7.75
CA GLY A 45 -11.93 10.43 6.78
C GLY A 45 -11.64 11.58 5.81
N GLY A 46 -10.41 12.09 5.77
CA GLY A 46 -10.08 13.32 5.03
C GLY A 46 -9.92 13.16 3.51
N ALA A 47 -9.68 11.95 2.99
CA ALA A 47 -9.26 11.76 1.59
C ALA A 47 -10.30 12.17 0.54
N MET A 48 -11.58 12.08 0.89
CA MET A 48 -12.73 12.28 -0.01
C MET A 48 -13.67 13.38 0.50
N ALA A 49 -13.17 14.25 1.39
CA ALA A 49 -14.00 15.29 2.01
C ALA A 49 -14.47 16.36 1.02
N ASP A 50 -13.63 16.67 0.02
CA ASP A 50 -13.90 17.60 -1.07
C ASP A 50 -12.84 17.42 -2.18
N GLN A 51 -12.98 18.17 -3.29
CA GLN A 51 -12.08 18.10 -4.44
C GLN A 51 -10.61 18.44 -4.09
N ALA A 52 -10.39 19.38 -3.17
CA ALA A 52 -9.05 19.78 -2.77
C ALA A 52 -8.41 18.68 -1.90
N ALA A 53 -9.20 18.04 -1.03
CA ALA A 53 -8.78 16.86 -0.28
C ALA A 53 -8.37 15.69 -1.20
N ILE A 54 -9.09 15.46 -2.30
CA ILE A 54 -8.73 14.44 -3.30
C ILE A 54 -7.42 14.80 -4.01
N ALA A 55 -7.23 16.07 -4.38
CA ALA A 55 -5.99 16.54 -4.99
C ALA A 55 -4.79 16.40 -4.03
N ASP A 56 -4.96 16.79 -2.76
CA ASP A 56 -3.95 16.62 -1.72
C ASP A 56 -3.63 15.14 -1.46
N ALA A 57 -4.64 14.26 -1.58
CA ALA A 57 -4.45 12.82 -1.51
C ALA A 57 -3.60 12.30 -2.69
N ALA A 58 -3.91 12.74 -3.92
CA ALA A 58 -3.13 12.40 -5.11
C ALA A 58 -1.65 12.78 -4.96
N ASP A 59 -1.37 14.01 -4.52
CA ASP A 59 0.00 14.49 -4.26
C ASP A 59 0.70 13.70 -3.14
N THR A 60 -0.05 13.23 -2.16
CA THR A 60 0.48 12.39 -1.08
C THR A 60 0.85 11.00 -1.59
N PHE A 61 -0.02 10.35 -2.37
CA PHE A 61 0.28 9.05 -2.96
C PHE A 61 1.40 9.11 -3.98
N GLN A 62 1.53 10.20 -4.74
CA GLN A 62 2.65 10.39 -5.65
C GLN A 62 3.99 10.47 -4.92
N ARG A 63 4.04 11.17 -3.77
CA ARG A 63 5.24 11.21 -2.92
C ARG A 63 5.59 9.84 -2.34
N ILE A 64 4.58 9.07 -1.95
CA ILE A 64 4.76 7.68 -1.51
C ILE A 64 5.34 6.85 -2.66
N ALA A 65 4.78 6.96 -3.87
CA ALA A 65 5.29 6.27 -5.06
C ALA A 65 6.76 6.59 -5.34
N ASP A 66 7.15 7.87 -5.24
CA ASP A 66 8.53 8.30 -5.49
C ASP A 66 9.54 7.71 -4.49
N SER A 67 9.11 7.44 -3.26
CA SER A 67 9.94 6.84 -2.20
C SER A 67 9.78 5.32 -2.06
N ALA A 68 8.78 4.74 -2.72
CA ALA A 68 8.44 3.34 -2.66
C ALA A 68 9.55 2.44 -3.27
N PRO A 69 9.73 1.22 -2.72
CA PRO A 69 10.56 0.20 -3.35
C PRO A 69 10.08 -0.15 -4.75
N GLU A 70 11.02 -0.47 -5.65
CA GLU A 70 10.72 -0.74 -7.07
C GLU A 70 9.70 -1.87 -7.27
N GLU A 71 9.57 -2.76 -6.28
CA GLU A 71 8.58 -3.87 -6.26
C GLU A 71 7.12 -3.39 -6.23
N VAL A 72 6.83 -2.27 -5.56
CA VAL A 72 5.45 -1.73 -5.40
C VAL A 72 5.30 -0.31 -5.94
N LYS A 73 6.38 0.30 -6.41
CA LYS A 73 6.41 1.67 -6.93
C LYS A 73 5.46 1.89 -8.10
N GLN A 74 5.40 0.94 -9.02
CA GLN A 74 4.49 1.05 -10.17
C GLN A 74 3.03 1.03 -9.71
N ASP A 75 2.70 0.19 -8.74
CA ASP A 75 1.35 0.10 -8.20
C ASP A 75 0.97 1.38 -7.45
N TRP A 76 1.92 1.97 -6.70
CA TRP A 76 1.72 3.28 -6.06
C TRP A 76 1.50 4.40 -7.06
N HIS A 77 2.23 4.43 -8.18
CA HIS A 77 1.97 5.40 -9.24
C HIS A 77 0.59 5.20 -9.87
N ALA A 78 0.19 3.96 -10.15
CA ALA A 78 -1.16 3.68 -10.66
C ALA A 78 -2.24 4.16 -9.67
N PHE A 79 -2.00 3.98 -8.37
CA PHE A 79 -2.90 4.46 -7.32
C PHE A 79 -2.95 5.99 -7.24
N ALA A 80 -1.81 6.68 -7.34
CA ALA A 80 -1.74 8.13 -7.37
C ALA A 80 -2.40 8.74 -8.62
N ASP A 81 -2.21 8.10 -9.78
CA ASP A 81 -2.85 8.49 -11.05
C ASP A 81 -4.36 8.33 -10.99
N ALA A 82 -4.86 7.33 -10.24
CA ALA A 82 -6.28 7.16 -10.01
C ALA A 82 -6.87 8.36 -9.23
N PHE A 83 -6.22 8.78 -8.15
CA PHE A 83 -6.63 9.98 -7.40
C PHE A 83 -6.48 11.27 -8.22
N THR A 84 -5.46 11.36 -9.07
CA THR A 84 -5.29 12.50 -9.98
C THR A 84 -6.43 12.57 -10.99
N THR A 85 -6.86 11.42 -11.51
CA THR A 85 -8.02 11.33 -12.41
C THR A 85 -9.28 11.80 -11.71
N LEU A 86 -9.52 11.33 -10.48
CA LEU A 86 -10.65 11.78 -9.65
C LEU A 86 -10.60 13.28 -9.38
N ALA A 87 -9.44 13.82 -9.02
CA ALA A 87 -9.23 15.24 -8.81
C ALA A 87 -9.55 16.07 -10.06
N GLY A 88 -9.33 15.51 -11.25
CA GLY A 88 -9.63 16.14 -12.54
C GLY A 88 -11.09 16.08 -12.99
N LEU A 89 -11.97 15.32 -12.32
CA LEU A 89 -13.37 15.18 -12.73
C LEU A 89 -14.21 16.44 -12.53
N GLU A 90 -13.72 17.45 -11.78
CA GLU A 90 -14.48 18.67 -11.43
C GLU A 90 -15.90 18.35 -10.88
N VAL A 91 -16.02 17.25 -10.13
CA VAL A 91 -17.30 16.71 -9.62
C VAL A 91 -17.23 16.65 -8.10
N ASP A 92 -18.19 17.31 -7.43
CA ASP A 92 -18.26 17.29 -5.97
C ASP A 92 -18.51 15.85 -5.45
N PRO A 93 -17.53 15.22 -4.77
CA PRO A 93 -17.67 13.85 -4.27
C PRO A 93 -18.71 13.73 -3.15
N THR A 94 -19.13 14.86 -2.58
CA THR A 94 -20.15 14.93 -1.52
C THR A 94 -21.57 15.10 -2.09
N ASP A 95 -21.70 15.41 -3.39
CA ASP A 95 -22.98 15.55 -4.07
C ASP A 95 -23.43 14.21 -4.68
N PRO A 96 -24.48 13.56 -4.13
CA PRO A 96 -24.96 12.29 -4.64
C PRO A 96 -25.57 12.38 -6.06
N GLU A 97 -26.06 13.55 -6.49
CA GLU A 97 -26.56 13.72 -7.86
C GLU A 97 -25.40 13.72 -8.85
N ALA A 98 -24.30 14.39 -8.52
CA ALA A 98 -23.09 14.44 -9.34
C ALA A 98 -22.41 13.06 -9.43
N MET A 99 -22.37 12.30 -8.32
CA MET A 99 -21.85 10.93 -8.28
C MET A 99 -22.73 9.91 -9.02
N SER A 100 -24.00 10.24 -9.28
CA SER A 100 -24.93 9.40 -10.03
C SER A 100 -24.92 9.72 -11.54
N ASP A 101 -24.11 10.68 -12.00
CA ASP A 101 -23.97 10.97 -13.42
C ASP A 101 -23.36 9.75 -14.16
N PRO A 102 -23.96 9.29 -15.26
CA PRO A 102 -23.48 8.13 -16.00
C PRO A 102 -22.01 8.23 -16.45
N GLN A 103 -21.53 9.44 -16.79
CA GLN A 103 -20.14 9.65 -17.21
C GLN A 103 -19.17 9.57 -16.03
N VAL A 104 -19.61 9.97 -14.83
CA VAL A 104 -18.83 9.81 -13.60
C VAL A 104 -18.81 8.33 -13.20
N ALA A 105 -19.95 7.65 -13.27
CA ALA A 105 -20.06 6.23 -12.98
C ALA A 105 -19.18 5.37 -13.91
N ASP A 106 -19.13 5.66 -15.21
CA ASP A 106 -18.28 4.95 -16.17
C ASP A 106 -16.78 5.17 -15.86
N GLN A 107 -16.38 6.39 -15.50
CA GLN A 107 -14.99 6.70 -15.12
C GLN A 107 -14.59 6.01 -13.81
N LEU A 108 -15.47 6.02 -12.81
CA LEU A 108 -15.26 5.32 -11.53
C LEU A 108 -15.17 3.80 -11.69
N GLN A 109 -15.91 3.21 -12.64
CA GLN A 109 -15.81 1.79 -12.95
C GLN A 109 -14.47 1.45 -13.61
N GLY A 110 -13.99 2.28 -14.53
CA GLY A 110 -12.66 2.14 -15.12
C GLY A 110 -11.56 2.18 -14.04
N LEU A 111 -11.66 3.17 -13.15
CA LEU A 111 -10.73 3.34 -12.04
C LEU A 111 -10.69 2.12 -11.11
N GLN A 112 -11.85 1.58 -10.74
CA GLN A 112 -11.92 0.38 -9.90
C GLN A 112 -11.28 -0.84 -10.53
N ALA A 113 -11.38 -1.00 -11.85
CA ALA A 113 -10.71 -2.09 -12.55
C ALA A 113 -9.19 -1.94 -12.44
N ASP A 114 -8.67 -0.71 -12.56
CA ASP A 114 -7.25 -0.40 -12.44
C ASP A 114 -6.72 -0.50 -10.99
N MET A 115 -7.56 -0.20 -10.00
CA MET A 115 -7.23 -0.28 -8.57
C MET A 115 -7.21 -1.71 -8.00
N THR A 116 -7.50 -2.76 -8.78
CA THR A 116 -7.46 -4.14 -8.29
C THR A 116 -6.05 -4.66 -7.97
N GLN A 117 -5.01 -3.91 -8.32
CA GLN A 117 -3.59 -4.28 -8.10
C GLN A 117 -2.99 -3.74 -6.79
N THR A 118 -3.79 -3.19 -5.88
CA THR A 118 -3.28 -2.69 -4.58
C THR A 118 -2.88 -3.79 -3.60
N GLN A 119 -3.14 -5.06 -3.90
CA GLN A 119 -2.81 -6.19 -3.01
C GLN A 119 -1.30 -6.31 -2.74
N ASP A 120 -0.47 -5.97 -3.72
CA ASP A 120 0.99 -6.00 -3.58
C ASP A 120 1.46 -4.85 -2.66
N ILE A 121 0.82 -3.68 -2.74
CA ILE A 121 1.03 -2.55 -1.82
C ILE A 121 0.68 -2.95 -0.39
N GLU A 122 -0.50 -3.55 -0.18
CA GLU A 122 -0.98 -3.93 1.16
C GLU A 122 -0.09 -4.99 1.80
N THR A 123 0.28 -6.02 1.03
CA THR A 123 1.19 -7.07 1.48
C THR A 123 2.55 -6.49 1.85
N HIS A 124 3.11 -5.64 0.99
CA HIS A 124 4.40 -5.01 1.26
C HIS A 124 4.34 -4.04 2.45
N ALA A 125 3.24 -3.30 2.62
CA ALA A 125 3.07 -2.42 3.77
C ALA A 125 3.02 -3.21 5.09
N GLN A 126 2.35 -4.36 5.10
CA GLN A 126 2.28 -5.22 6.27
C GLN A 126 3.63 -5.92 6.55
N GLU A 127 4.29 -6.45 5.52
CA GLU A 127 5.54 -7.20 5.68
C GLU A 127 6.75 -6.30 5.98
N GLU A 128 6.85 -5.13 5.33
CA GLU A 128 8.03 -4.26 5.43
C GLU A 128 7.83 -3.05 6.37
N CYS A 129 6.59 -2.58 6.54
CA CYS A 129 6.28 -1.43 7.39
C CYS A 129 5.47 -1.78 8.65
N ASP A 130 5.02 -3.03 8.83
CA ASP A 130 4.09 -3.45 9.91
C ASP A 130 2.80 -2.60 9.93
N LEU A 131 2.39 -2.10 8.75
CA LEU A 131 1.19 -1.30 8.57
C LEU A 131 0.09 -2.13 7.90
N ASP A 132 -1.01 -2.32 8.62
CA ASP A 132 -2.21 -2.93 8.06
C ASP A 132 -3.07 -1.87 7.37
N LEU A 133 -2.96 -1.79 6.04
CA LEU A 133 -3.76 -0.88 5.21
C LEU A 133 -5.18 -1.42 4.96
N SER A 134 -5.43 -2.70 5.25
CA SER A 134 -6.73 -3.35 5.04
C SER A 134 -7.75 -3.01 6.14
N ALA A 135 -7.29 -2.63 7.33
CA ALA A 135 -8.10 -2.34 8.51
C ALA A 135 -8.80 -0.96 8.48
N GLY A 136 -8.53 -0.11 7.50
CA GLY A 136 -9.13 1.23 7.34
C GLY A 136 -10.65 1.24 7.06
N THR A 137 -11.29 0.08 6.92
CA THR A 137 -12.75 -0.05 6.72
C THR A 137 -13.56 -0.34 8.01
N GLN A 138 -12.93 -0.31 9.19
CA GLN A 138 -13.61 -0.65 10.45
C GLN A 138 -13.76 0.56 11.41
N ASN A 139 -14.67 1.49 11.11
CA ASN A 139 -15.68 1.95 12.09
C ASN A 139 -16.89 2.64 11.43
#